data_AF-A0A7V9B4R9-F1
#
_entry.id   AF-A0A7V9B4R9-F1
#
_cell.length_a   1.000
_cell.length_b   1.000
_cell.length_c   1.000
_cell.angle_alpha   90.00
_cell.angle_beta   90.00
_cell.angle_gamma   90.00
#
_symmetry.space_group_name_H-M   'P 1'
#
loop_
_entity.id
_entity.type
_entity.pdbx_description
1 polymer ?
#
loop_
_entity_poly.entity_id
_entity_poly.type
_entity_poly.pdbx_seq_one_letter_code
_entity_poly.pdbx_strand_id
1 'polypeptide(L)' 'MAEPTSQRADADVGSFLASVADERRRADAQAICAWLREVTGEEPAMHGSAIVGFGRHR' A
#
# COMPACT_ATOMS: atom_id res chain seq x y z
N MET A 1 12.37 -14.50 -17.84
CA MET A 1 12.29 -14.95 -16.44
C MET A 1 11.96 -13.73 -15.61
N ALA A 2 10.69 -13.51 -15.26
CA ALA A 2 10.29 -12.41 -14.39
C ALA A 2 10.24 -12.97 -12.97
N GLU A 3 11.27 -12.68 -12.20
CA GLU A 3 11.39 -13.10 -10.80
C GLU A 3 10.23 -12.47 -10.01
N PRO A 4 9.47 -13.24 -9.20
CA PRO A 4 8.41 -12.65 -8.40
C PRO A 4 9.06 -11.82 -7.28
N THR A 5 9.22 -10.52 -7.51
CA THR A 5 9.57 -9.56 -6.46
C THR A 5 8.36 -9.32 -5.54
N SER A 6 7.80 -10.40 -4.99
CA SER A 6 7.01 -10.34 -3.76
C SER A 6 7.97 -10.31 -2.57
N GLN A 7 8.90 -9.36 -2.60
CA GLN A 7 9.52 -8.91 -1.39
C GLN A 7 8.42 -8.09 -0.72
N ARG A 8 7.75 -8.71 0.25
CA ARG A 8 6.86 -8.04 1.19
C ARG A 8 7.74 -7.00 1.88
N ALA A 9 7.82 -5.83 1.26
CA ALA A 9 8.64 -4.78 1.78
C ALA A 9 7.88 -4.29 2.99
N ASP A 10 8.55 -4.29 4.14
CA ASP A 10 8.26 -3.40 5.28
C ASP A 10 8.41 -1.91 4.86
N ALA A 11 8.34 -1.62 3.56
CA ALA A 11 8.25 -0.30 3.00
C ALA A 11 6.94 0.29 3.51
N ASP A 12 7.13 1.27 4.38
CA ASP A 12 6.10 2.04 5.01
C ASP A 12 5.16 2.63 3.94
N VAL A 13 3.93 2.11 3.89
CA VAL A 13 2.90 2.58 2.94
C VAL A 13 2.68 4.08 3.14
N GLY A 14 2.81 4.58 4.37
CA GLY A 14 2.78 6.02 4.67
C GLY A 14 3.82 6.81 3.88
N SER A 15 5.06 6.33 3.84
CA SER A 15 6.17 6.94 3.10
C SER A 15 5.97 6.88 1.58
N PHE A 16 5.39 5.78 1.06
CA PHE A 16 5.02 5.69 -0.35
C PHE A 16 3.95 6.72 -0.72
N LEU A 17 2.89 6.82 0.08
CA LEU A 17 1.82 7.80 -0.09
C LEU A 17 2.35 9.24 0.05
N ALA A 18 3.29 9.48 0.97
CA ALA A 18 3.92 10.78 1.14
C ALA A 18 4.79 11.18 -0.07
N SER A 19 5.35 10.21 -0.80
CA SER A 19 6.12 10.47 -2.04
C SER A 19 5.26 10.90 -3.23
N VAL A 20 3.93 10.74 -3.15
CA VAL A 20 3.02 11.14 -4.22
C VAL A 20 3.03 12.66 -4.35
N ALA A 21 3.56 13.14 -5.47
CA ALA A 21 3.70 14.58 -5.75
C ALA A 21 2.35 15.31 -5.87
N ASP A 22 1.30 14.59 -6.26
CA ASP A 22 -0.05 15.14 -6.40
C ASP A 22 -0.80 15.09 -5.05
N GLU A 23 -1.10 16.25 -4.50
CA GLU A 23 -1.70 16.39 -3.17
C GLU A 23 -3.09 15.76 -3.07
N ARG A 24 -3.89 15.85 -4.15
CA ARG A 24 -5.22 15.23 -4.19
C ARG A 24 -5.09 13.72 -4.18
N ARG A 25 -4.25 13.19 -5.07
CA ARG A 25 -4.01 11.74 -5.14
C ARG A 25 -3.46 11.18 -3.84
N ARG A 26 -2.61 11.94 -3.13
CA ARG A 26 -2.12 11.58 -1.79
C ARG A 26 -3.26 11.51 -0.77
N ALA A 27 -4.09 12.54 -0.71
CA ALA A 27 -5.22 12.60 0.24
C ALA A 27 -6.24 11.48 -0.03
N ASP A 28 -6.63 11.28 -1.29
CA ASP A 28 -7.51 10.20 -1.71
C ASP A 28 -6.94 8.83 -1.34
N ALA A 29 -5.66 8.58 -1.62
CA ALA A 29 -5.02 7.30 -1.33
C ALA A 29 -4.87 7.04 0.18
N GLN A 30 -4.63 8.07 0.98
CA GLN A 30 -4.64 7.98 2.45
C GLN A 30 -6.04 7.66 2.99
N ALA A 31 -7.08 8.34 2.47
CA ALA A 31 -8.46 8.09 2.85
C ALA A 31 -8.90 6.65 2.50
N ILE A 32 -8.57 6.20 1.28
CA ILE A 32 -8.83 4.83 0.83
C ILE A 32 -8.08 3.82 1.69
N CYS A 33 -6.81 4.07 2.04
CA CYS A 33 -6.06 3.19 2.94
C CYS A 33 -6.69 3.08 4.33
N ALA A 34 -7.14 4.20 4.90
CA ALA A 34 -7.82 4.21 6.19
C ALA A 34 -9.13 3.43 6.13
N TRP A 35 -9.96 3.68 5.10
CA TRP A 35 -11.20 2.96 4.87
C TRP A 35 -10.99 1.46 4.68
N LEU A 36 -10.01 1.06 3.86
CA LEU A 36 -9.72 -0.35 3.63
C LEU A 36 -9.21 -1.03 4.90
N ARG A 37 -8.40 -0.36 5.73
CA ARG A 37 -8.02 -0.88 7.06
C ARG A 37 -9.22 -1.08 7.97
N GLU A 38 -10.14 -0.11 8.03
CA GLU A 38 -11.33 -0.23 8.87
C GLU A 38 -12.26 -1.35 8.40
N VAL A 39 -12.46 -1.47 7.09
CA VAL A 39 -13.38 -2.47 6.50
C VAL A 39 -12.79 -3.88 6.54
N THR A 40 -11.50 -4.02 6.25
CA THR A 40 -10.85 -5.35 6.18
C THR A 40 -10.23 -5.80 7.50
N GLY A 41 -9.90 -4.88 8.40
CA GLY A 41 -9.14 -5.14 9.62
C GLY A 41 -7.65 -5.46 9.39
N GLU A 42 -7.20 -5.44 8.14
CA GLU A 42 -5.83 -5.81 7.76
C GLU A 42 -4.98 -4.56 7.50
N GLU A 43 -3.71 -4.60 7.87
CA GLU A 43 -2.79 -3.49 7.62
C GLU A 43 -2.35 -3.43 6.14
N PRO A 44 -2.23 -2.23 5.56
CA PRO A 44 -1.76 -2.04 4.21
C PRO A 44 -0.29 -2.47 4.13
N ALA A 45 0.06 -3.21 3.07
CA ALA A 45 1.43 -3.65 2.82
C ALA A 45 1.84 -3.35 1.39
N MET A 46 3.10 -3.01 1.19
CA MET A 46 3.65 -2.86 -0.15
C MET A 46 3.87 -4.25 -0.79
N HIS A 47 3.23 -4.46 -1.94
CA HIS A 47 3.48 -5.59 -2.83
C HIS A 47 4.35 -5.12 -4.01
N GLY A 48 5.62 -5.48 -3.98
CA GLY A 48 6.59 -5.03 -4.99
C GLY A 48 6.87 -3.53 -4.87
N SER A 49 7.17 -2.88 -6.00
CA SER A 49 7.71 -1.51 -6.02
C SER A 49 6.65 -0.39 -6.08
N ALA A 50 5.38 -0.70 -6.37
CA ALA A 50 4.38 0.34 -6.62
C ALA A 50 2.92 -0.07 -6.32
N ILE A 51 2.69 -1.19 -5.62
CA ILE A 51 1.33 -1.68 -5.33
C ILE A 51 1.13 -1.72 -3.82
N VAL A 52 0.05 -1.12 -3.33
CA VAL A 52 -0.42 -1.27 -1.95
C VAL A 52 -1.49 -2.36 -1.94
N GLY A 53 -1.22 -3.45 -1.22
CA GLY A 53 -2.15 -4.55 -1.00
C GLY A 53 -2.69 -4.57 0.42
N PHE A 54 -3.83 -5.25 0.60
CA PHE A 54 -4.45 -5.48 1.90
C PHE A 54 -4.74 -6.97 2.04
N GLY A 55 -4.48 -7.53 3.22
CA GLY A 55 -4.71 -8.94 3.50
C GLY A 55 -3.51 -9.85 3.25
N ARG A 56 -3.33 -10.85 4.12
CA ARG A 56 -2.43 -11.99 3.89
C ARG A 56 -3.21 -13.18 3.34
N HIS A 57 -2.98 -13.53 2.08
CA HIS A 57 -3.41 -14.83 1.55
C HIS A 57 -2.49 -15.93 2.10
N ARG A 58 -3.08 -16.98 2.70
CA ARG A 58 -2.36 -18.21 3.07
C ARG A 58 -2.34 -19.19 1.91
#